data_AF-A0AAV3XRF8-F1
#
_entry.id   AF-A0AAV3XRF8-F1
#
_cell.length_a   1.000
_cell.length_b   1.000
_cell.length_c   1.000
_cell.angle_alpha   90.00
_cell.angle_beta   90.00
_cell.angle_gamma   90.00
#
_symmetry.space_group_name_H-M   'P 1'
#
loop_
_entity.id
_entity.type
_entity.pdbx_description
1 polymer ?
#
loop_
_entity_poly.entity_id
_entity_poly.type
_entity_poly.pdbx_seq_one_letter_code
_entity_poly.pdbx_strand_id
1 'polypeptide(L)'
;MSKKKTKFSDIWVNQTTLGKHFGISAISMGKKLKELGLRSNESGSPTQEAIDNGFCKSTPLKDGTPFFMWNKAKVTELMQAQGHQKLDTQEIRCRELADDWMRVHKQFQEAVSGIEEEMCYEEAQDIKKEAKRTGLTKRVNEILRERKFDGDLIEN
;
A
#
# COMPACT_ATOMS: atom_id res chain seq x y z
N MET A 1 -22.22 -25.19 -2.34
CA MET A 1 -21.32 -24.06 -2.03
C MET A 1 -20.66 -23.60 -3.33
N SER A 2 -21.00 -22.41 -3.82
CA SER A 2 -20.43 -21.89 -5.08
C SER A 2 -18.97 -21.48 -4.84
N LYS A 3 -18.01 -22.07 -5.56
CA LYS A 3 -16.60 -21.66 -5.50
C LYS A 3 -16.50 -20.22 -6.00
N LYS A 4 -16.21 -19.26 -5.11
CA LYS A 4 -15.93 -17.86 -5.51
C LYS A 4 -14.84 -17.88 -6.58
N LYS A 5 -15.14 -17.31 -7.75
CA LYS A 5 -14.19 -17.19 -8.86
C LYS A 5 -13.02 -16.29 -8.41
N THR A 6 -11.80 -16.81 -8.43
CA THR A 6 -10.59 -16.05 -8.09
C THR A 6 -10.43 -14.88 -9.06
N LYS A 7 -10.30 -13.66 -8.52
CA LYS A 7 -10.07 -12.46 -9.33
C LYS A 7 -8.60 -12.36 -9.69
N PHE A 8 -8.29 -11.66 -10.79
CA PHE A 8 -6.91 -11.38 -11.18
C PHE A 8 -6.13 -10.69 -10.05
N SER A 9 -6.76 -9.72 -9.38
CA SER A 9 -6.18 -8.97 -8.25
C SER A 9 -5.89 -9.82 -7.01
N ASP A 10 -6.49 -11.00 -6.90
CA ASP A 10 -6.22 -11.91 -5.78
C ASP A 10 -4.85 -12.60 -5.96
N ILE A 11 -4.39 -12.73 -7.21
CA ILE A 11 -3.15 -13.41 -7.58
C ILE A 11 -2.06 -12.40 -7.95
N TRP A 12 -2.40 -11.38 -8.73
CA TRP A 12 -1.47 -10.45 -9.37
C TRP A 12 -1.68 -9.04 -8.85
N VAL A 13 -0.62 -8.44 -8.33
CA VAL A 13 -0.65 -7.10 -7.74
C VAL A 13 0.52 -6.26 -8.27
N ASN A 14 0.34 -4.94 -8.31
CA ASN A 14 1.46 -4.05 -8.60
C ASN A 14 2.40 -3.95 -7.38
N GLN A 15 3.57 -3.34 -7.57
CA GLN A 15 4.58 -3.20 -6.52
C GLN A 15 4.09 -2.40 -5.30
N THR A 16 3.24 -1.40 -5.51
CA THR A 16 2.67 -0.58 -4.43
C THR A 16 1.76 -1.44 -3.54
N THR A 17 0.83 -2.17 -4.13
CA THR A 17 -0.08 -3.08 -3.40
C THR A 17 0.69 -4.21 -2.73
N LEU A 18 1.75 -4.72 -3.37
CA LEU A 18 2.64 -5.69 -2.73
C LEU A 18 3.32 -5.10 -1.48
N GLY A 19 3.84 -3.86 -1.58
CA GLY A 19 4.44 -3.14 -0.45
C GLY A 19 3.48 -2.97 0.73
N LYS A 20 2.22 -2.64 0.45
CA LYS A 20 1.17 -2.51 1.49
C LYS A 20 1.02 -3.77 2.34
N HIS A 21 1.14 -4.96 1.74
CA HIS A 21 1.06 -6.23 2.49
C HIS A 21 2.17 -6.43 3.52
N PHE A 22 3.24 -5.65 3.45
CA PHE A 22 4.37 -5.70 4.38
C PHE A 22 4.58 -4.37 5.13
N GLY A 23 3.64 -3.42 4.98
CA GLY A 23 3.74 -2.12 5.63
C GLY A 23 4.89 -1.25 5.13
N ILE A 24 5.38 -1.48 3.91
CA ILE A 24 6.51 -0.74 3.33
C ILE A 24 6.13 -0.03 2.03
N SER A 25 6.85 1.05 1.71
CA SER A 25 6.64 1.81 0.48
C SER A 25 6.96 0.99 -0.77
N ALA A 26 6.41 1.39 -1.91
CA ALA A 26 6.73 0.79 -3.20
C ALA A 26 8.25 0.79 -3.46
N ILE A 27 8.95 1.87 -3.12
CA ILE A 27 10.42 1.99 -3.28
C ILE A 27 11.14 0.94 -2.43
N SER A 28 10.76 0.80 -1.15
CA SER A 28 11.35 -0.18 -0.24
C SER A 28 11.07 -1.61 -0.70
N MET A 29 9.83 -1.88 -1.16
CA MET A 29 9.50 -3.16 -1.79
C MET A 29 10.36 -3.41 -3.03
N GLY A 30 10.62 -2.37 -3.84
CA GLY A 30 11.53 -2.47 -4.97
C GLY A 30 12.95 -2.89 -4.59
N LYS A 31 13.48 -2.37 -3.47
CA LYS A 31 14.77 -2.80 -2.92
C LYS A 31 14.73 -4.26 -2.45
N LYS A 32 13.67 -4.67 -1.76
CA LYS A 32 13.46 -6.07 -1.35
C LYS A 32 13.40 -7.03 -2.54
N LEU A 33 12.73 -6.64 -3.61
CA LEU A 33 12.69 -7.44 -4.84
C LEU A 33 14.07 -7.56 -5.51
N LYS A 34 14.95 -6.56 -5.38
CA LYS A 34 16.36 -6.67 -5.83
C LYS A 34 17.16 -7.62 -4.94
N GLU A 35 17.01 -7.51 -3.62
CA GLU A 35 17.65 -8.42 -2.64
C GLU A 35 17.23 -9.88 -2.88
N LEU A 36 16.00 -10.12 -3.32
CA LEU A 36 15.47 -11.45 -3.69
C LEU A 36 15.92 -11.92 -5.09
N GLY A 37 16.72 -11.15 -5.83
CA GLY A 37 17.11 -11.49 -7.21
C GLY A 37 15.97 -11.38 -8.25
N LEU A 38 14.82 -10.85 -7.85
CA LEU A 38 13.64 -10.73 -8.73
C LEU A 38 13.68 -9.47 -9.60
N ARG A 39 14.52 -8.49 -9.27
CA ARG A 39 14.76 -7.28 -10.05
C ARG A 39 16.24 -7.05 -10.28
N SER A 40 16.59 -6.55 -11.45
CA SER A 40 17.95 -6.14 -11.77
C SER A 40 18.41 -5.00 -10.86
N ASN A 41 19.65 -5.07 -10.38
CA ASN A 41 20.28 -3.99 -9.62
C ASN A 41 20.45 -2.73 -10.46
N GLU A 42 20.76 -2.89 -11.74
CA GLU A 42 21.06 -1.81 -12.68
C GLU A 42 19.79 -1.17 -13.25
N SER A 43 18.97 -1.93 -13.98
CA SER A 43 17.80 -1.39 -14.68
C SER A 43 16.58 -1.25 -13.78
N GLY A 44 16.53 -2.00 -12.67
CA GLY A 44 15.32 -2.14 -11.87
C GLY A 44 14.18 -2.88 -12.59
N SER A 45 14.36 -3.40 -13.79
CA SER A 45 13.36 -4.26 -14.42
C SER A 45 13.31 -5.63 -13.72
N PRO A 46 12.20 -6.37 -13.78
CA PRO A 46 12.18 -7.77 -13.37
C PRO A 46 13.25 -8.57 -14.10
N THR A 47 13.88 -9.52 -13.41
CA THR A 47 14.83 -10.45 -14.05
C THR A 47 14.09 -11.43 -14.96
N GLN A 48 14.78 -11.97 -15.98
CA GLN A 48 14.19 -12.99 -16.85
C GLN A 48 13.76 -14.22 -16.02
N GLU A 49 14.57 -14.60 -15.04
CA GLU A 49 14.25 -15.67 -14.09
C GLU A 49 12.95 -15.40 -13.31
N ALA A 50 12.70 -14.15 -12.89
CA ALA A 50 11.44 -13.79 -12.21
C ALA A 50 10.22 -13.94 -13.13
N ILE A 51 10.39 -13.70 -14.43
CA ILE A 51 9.33 -13.87 -15.44
C ILE A 51 9.11 -15.36 -15.71
N ASP A 52 10.17 -16.11 -15.99
CA ASP A 52 10.12 -17.53 -16.36
C ASP A 52 9.56 -18.38 -15.23
N ASN A 53 9.91 -18.05 -13.98
CA ASN A 53 9.38 -18.71 -12.79
C ASN A 53 8.02 -18.15 -12.33
N GLY A 54 7.42 -17.20 -13.06
CA GLY A 54 6.08 -16.68 -12.80
C GLY A 54 5.95 -15.87 -11.51
N PHE A 55 7.04 -15.28 -11.00
CA PHE A 55 6.99 -14.26 -9.94
C PHE A 55 6.48 -12.93 -10.48
N CYS A 56 6.75 -12.65 -11.75
CA CYS A 56 6.38 -11.42 -12.41
C CYS A 56 5.80 -11.69 -13.79
N LYS A 57 4.94 -10.81 -14.28
CA LYS A 57 4.56 -10.76 -15.69
C LYS A 57 4.42 -9.32 -16.18
N SER A 58 4.70 -9.11 -17.46
CA SER A 58 4.39 -7.85 -18.13
C SER A 58 2.90 -7.78 -18.47
N THR A 59 2.29 -6.64 -18.20
CA THR A 59 0.93 -6.27 -18.54
C THR A 59 1.00 -4.88 -19.14
N PRO A 60 1.43 -4.74 -20.41
CA PRO A 60 1.71 -3.43 -21.00
C PRO A 60 0.50 -2.50 -20.92
N LEU A 61 0.77 -1.21 -20.73
CA LEU A 61 -0.23 -0.16 -20.78
C LEU A 61 -0.68 0.07 -22.23
N LYS A 62 -1.74 0.88 -22.42
CA LYS A 62 -2.31 1.16 -23.75
C LYS A 62 -1.31 1.79 -24.74
N ASP A 63 -0.31 2.49 -24.22
CA ASP A 63 0.76 3.14 -24.96
C ASP A 63 1.97 2.22 -25.22
N GLY A 64 1.91 0.95 -24.78
CA GLY A 64 3.00 -0.02 -24.89
C GLY A 64 4.02 0.06 -23.74
N THR A 65 3.88 1.00 -22.80
CA THR A 65 4.77 1.10 -21.64
C THR A 65 4.69 -0.19 -20.82
N PRO A 66 5.82 -0.88 -20.55
CA PRO A 66 5.83 -2.08 -19.74
C PRO A 66 5.35 -1.77 -18.32
N PHE A 67 4.31 -2.50 -17.88
CA PHE A 67 3.85 -2.45 -16.51
C PHE A 67 3.87 -3.86 -15.92
N PHE A 68 4.48 -4.01 -14.75
CA PHE A 68 4.79 -5.32 -14.20
C PHE A 68 3.88 -5.66 -13.02
N MET A 69 3.33 -6.87 -13.08
CA MET A 69 2.47 -7.43 -12.03
C MET A 69 3.18 -8.58 -11.35
N TRP A 70 3.18 -8.56 -10.02
CA TRP A 70 3.83 -9.53 -9.16
C TRP A 70 2.85 -10.57 -8.65
N ASN A 71 3.26 -11.83 -8.64
CA ASN A 71 2.50 -12.93 -8.05
C ASN A 71 2.55 -12.80 -6.53
N LYS A 72 1.41 -12.44 -5.94
CA LYS A 72 1.28 -12.13 -4.52
C LYS A 72 1.71 -13.31 -3.65
N ALA A 73 1.28 -14.52 -3.96
CA ALA A 73 1.58 -15.70 -3.15
C ALA A 73 3.07 -16.03 -3.18
N LYS A 74 3.65 -16.13 -4.38
CA LYS A 74 5.07 -16.49 -4.56
C LYS A 74 6.02 -15.47 -3.93
N VAL A 75 5.76 -14.18 -4.12
CA VAL A 75 6.61 -13.15 -3.51
C VAL A 75 6.42 -13.09 -2.00
N THR A 76 5.20 -13.35 -1.50
CA THR A 76 4.97 -13.41 -0.05
C THR A 76 5.78 -14.53 0.60
N GLU A 77 5.81 -15.70 -0.02
CA GLU A 77 6.59 -16.86 0.46
C GLU A 77 8.08 -16.52 0.58
N LEU A 78 8.68 -15.91 -0.46
CA LEU A 78 10.09 -15.49 -0.43
C LEU A 78 10.36 -14.42 0.65
N MET A 79 9.46 -13.44 0.78
CA MET A 79 9.57 -12.41 1.81
C MET A 79 9.52 -13.02 3.22
N GLN A 80 8.62 -13.96 3.46
CA GLN A 80 8.50 -14.66 4.75
C GLN A 80 9.72 -15.53 5.04
N ALA A 81 10.29 -16.19 4.03
CA ALA A 81 11.55 -16.93 4.16
C ALA A 81 12.73 -16.05 4.58
N GLN A 82 12.68 -14.75 4.24
CA GLN A 82 13.66 -13.73 4.69
C GLN A 82 13.27 -13.07 6.03
N GLY A 83 12.26 -13.58 6.74
CA GLY A 83 11.83 -13.07 8.03
C GLY A 83 10.87 -11.88 7.98
N HIS A 84 10.38 -11.49 6.80
CA HIS A 84 9.39 -10.41 6.69
C HIS A 84 7.98 -10.92 6.96
N GLN A 85 7.32 -10.31 7.94
CA GLN A 85 5.94 -10.65 8.28
C GLN A 85 4.95 -9.88 7.41
N LYS A 86 3.95 -10.61 6.91
CA LYS A 86 2.82 -10.04 6.20
C LYS A 86 1.84 -9.46 7.21
N LEU A 87 1.35 -8.26 6.94
CA LEU A 87 0.30 -7.61 7.71
C LEU A 87 -1.07 -8.26 7.45
N ASP A 88 -1.89 -8.31 8.48
CA ASP A 88 -3.31 -8.63 8.33
C ASP A 88 -4.09 -7.46 7.70
N THR A 89 -5.33 -7.73 7.31
CA THR A 89 -6.19 -6.76 6.63
C THR A 89 -6.54 -5.54 7.50
N GLN A 90 -6.67 -5.71 8.83
CA GLN A 90 -7.00 -4.61 9.74
C GLN A 90 -5.82 -3.67 9.90
N GLU A 91 -4.61 -4.20 10.08
CA GLU A 91 -3.39 -3.40 10.19
C GLU A 91 -3.07 -2.66 8.88
N ILE A 92 -3.31 -3.30 7.72
CA ILE A 92 -3.24 -2.61 6.43
C ILE A 92 -4.22 -1.43 6.41
N ARG A 93 -5.48 -1.64 6.83
CA ARG A 93 -6.49 -0.58 6.84
C ARG A 93 -6.14 0.56 7.81
N CYS A 94 -5.61 0.23 8.99
CA CYS A 94 -5.15 1.24 9.94
C CYS A 94 -4.06 2.14 9.33
N ARG A 95 -3.11 1.54 8.60
CA ARG A 95 -2.03 2.28 7.93
C ARG A 95 -2.55 3.16 6.80
N GLU A 96 -3.50 2.68 6.01
CA GLU A 96 -4.15 3.47 4.95
C GLU A 96 -4.90 4.67 5.54
N LEU A 97 -5.71 4.47 6.58
CA LEU A 97 -6.40 5.56 7.27
C LEU A 97 -5.41 6.57 7.86
N ALA A 98 -4.28 6.11 8.41
CA ALA A 98 -3.23 7.00 8.89
C ALA A 98 -2.56 7.79 7.75
N ASP A 99 -2.26 7.15 6.62
CA ASP A 99 -1.71 7.81 5.42
C ASP A 99 -2.68 8.89 4.90
N ASP A 100 -3.98 8.57 4.81
CA ASP A 100 -5.01 9.49 4.36
C ASP A 100 -5.17 10.67 5.33
N TRP A 101 -5.17 10.40 6.64
CA TRP A 101 -5.25 11.44 7.67
C TRP A 101 -4.07 12.43 7.59
N MET A 102 -2.85 11.91 7.47
CA MET A 102 -1.65 12.74 7.30
C MET A 102 -1.69 13.57 6.01
N ARG A 103 -2.20 12.98 4.92
CA ARG A 103 -2.34 13.67 3.63
C ARG A 103 -3.34 14.82 3.73
N VAL A 104 -4.53 14.58 4.27
CA VAL A 104 -5.57 15.62 4.41
C VAL A 104 -5.08 16.75 5.31
N HIS A 105 -4.38 16.43 6.41
CA HIS A 105 -3.77 17.45 7.26
C HIS A 105 -2.78 18.32 6.49
N LYS A 106 -1.89 17.70 5.69
CA LYS A 106 -0.95 18.45 4.86
C LYS A 106 -1.67 19.34 3.84
N GLN A 107 -2.70 18.82 3.18
CA GLN A 107 -3.49 19.61 2.21
C GLN A 107 -4.19 20.79 2.89
N PHE A 108 -4.69 20.60 4.11
CA PHE A 108 -5.28 21.68 4.90
C PHE A 108 -4.29 22.80 5.21
N GLN A 109 -3.02 22.46 5.52
CA GLN A 109 -1.97 23.47 5.74
C GLN A 109 -1.60 24.23 4.46
N GLU A 110 -1.75 23.61 3.30
CA GLU A 110 -1.41 24.18 1.99
C GLU A 110 -2.59 24.89 1.30
N ALA A 111 -3.82 24.66 1.78
CA ALA A 111 -5.04 25.16 1.17
C ALA A 111 -5.11 26.69 1.21
N VAL A 112 -5.47 27.29 0.09
CA VAL A 112 -5.88 28.70 0.06
C VAL A 112 -7.37 28.74 0.35
N SER A 113 -7.78 29.56 1.33
CA SER A 113 -9.14 29.64 1.88
C SER A 113 -10.26 29.48 0.83
N GLY A 114 -11.29 28.70 1.15
CA GLY A 114 -12.45 28.50 0.28
C GLY A 114 -12.69 27.02 -0.02
N ILE A 115 -12.91 26.68 -1.30
CA ILE A 115 -13.34 25.34 -1.73
C ILE A 115 -12.33 24.25 -1.33
N GLU A 116 -11.03 24.53 -1.40
CA GLU A 116 -9.97 23.57 -1.04
C GLU A 116 -10.04 23.18 0.44
N GLU A 117 -10.31 24.15 1.31
CA GLU A 117 -10.46 23.95 2.75
C GLU A 117 -11.71 23.11 3.08
N GLU A 118 -12.84 23.41 2.41
CA GLU A 118 -14.10 22.68 2.56
C GLU A 118 -13.95 21.21 2.12
N MET A 119 -13.28 20.95 1.00
CA MET A 119 -12.98 19.60 0.53
C MET A 119 -12.11 18.82 1.53
N CYS A 120 -11.07 19.47 2.09
CA CYS A 120 -10.23 18.85 3.11
C CYS A 120 -11.04 18.51 4.38
N TYR A 121 -11.98 19.38 4.77
CA TYR A 121 -12.85 19.14 5.91
C TYR A 121 -13.78 17.94 5.68
N GLU A 122 -14.44 17.86 4.53
CA GLU A 122 -15.31 16.73 4.18
C GLU A 122 -14.54 15.40 4.20
N GLU A 123 -13.36 15.38 3.56
CA GLU A 123 -12.53 14.18 3.52
C GLU A 123 -12.04 13.76 4.91
N ALA A 124 -11.66 14.73 5.76
CA ALA A 124 -11.32 14.46 7.15
C ALA A 124 -12.50 13.82 7.90
N GLN A 125 -13.73 14.30 7.70
CA GLN A 125 -14.92 13.71 8.35
C GLN A 125 -15.17 12.27 7.89
N ASP A 126 -14.98 11.98 6.61
CA ASP A 126 -15.14 10.62 6.08
C ASP A 126 -14.11 9.65 6.66
N ILE A 127 -12.84 10.07 6.77
CA ILE A 127 -11.78 9.27 7.41
C ILE A 127 -12.12 9.02 8.88
N LYS A 128 -12.53 10.06 9.64
CA LYS A 128 -12.97 9.92 11.04
C LYS A 128 -14.12 8.93 11.16
N LYS A 129 -15.16 9.10 10.35
CA LYS A 129 -16.36 8.27 10.36
C LYS A 129 -16.02 6.81 10.05
N GLU A 130 -15.12 6.58 9.11
CA GLU A 130 -14.68 5.22 8.81
C GLU A 130 -13.87 4.60 9.94
N ALA A 131 -12.89 5.32 10.49
CA ALA A 131 -12.08 4.83 11.62
C ALA A 131 -12.95 4.45 12.82
N LYS A 132 -13.96 5.28 13.14
CA LYS A 132 -14.95 4.99 14.18
C LYS A 132 -15.81 3.78 13.84
N ARG A 133 -16.42 3.74 12.65
CA ARG A 133 -17.29 2.64 12.20
C ARG A 133 -16.58 1.28 12.19
N THR A 134 -15.28 1.27 11.89
CA THR A 134 -14.46 0.06 11.82
C THR A 134 -13.78 -0.29 13.15
N GLY A 135 -13.89 0.56 14.18
CA GLY A 135 -13.25 0.35 15.48
C GLY A 135 -11.72 0.50 15.46
N LEU A 136 -11.17 1.17 14.44
CA LEU A 136 -9.72 1.24 14.21
C LEU A 136 -9.07 2.51 14.79
N THR A 137 -9.86 3.46 15.30
CA THR A 137 -9.38 4.77 15.77
C THR A 137 -8.15 4.68 16.69
N LYS A 138 -8.18 3.78 17.68
CA LYS A 138 -7.06 3.62 18.62
C LYS A 138 -5.76 3.24 17.90
N ARG A 139 -5.81 2.23 17.03
CA ARG A 139 -4.62 1.73 16.32
C ARG A 139 -4.12 2.74 15.27
N VAL A 140 -5.02 3.44 14.59
CA VAL A 140 -4.66 4.54 13.68
C VAL A 140 -3.89 5.63 14.44
N ASN A 141 -4.37 6.04 15.61
CA ASN A 141 -3.70 7.05 16.43
C ASN A 141 -2.33 6.58 16.97
N GLU A 142 -2.16 5.29 17.26
CA GLU A 142 -0.84 4.73 17.58
C GLU A 142 0.14 4.87 16.41
N ILE A 143 -0.30 4.52 15.19
CA ILE A 143 0.52 4.67 13.98
C ILE A 143 0.90 6.14 13.72
N LEU A 144 -0.03 7.08 13.90
CA LEU A 144 0.24 8.51 13.76
C LEU A 144 1.33 8.97 14.75
N ARG A 145 1.27 8.51 16.01
CA ARG A 145 2.31 8.80 17.02
C ARG A 145 3.65 8.16 16.68
N GLU A 146 3.67 6.89 16.26
CA GLU A 146 4.87 6.18 15.81
C GLU A 146 5.60 6.95 14.68
N ARG A 147 4.82 7.61 13.82
CA ARG A 147 5.31 8.42 12.69
C ARG A 147 5.61 9.87 13.06
N LYS A 148 5.44 10.26 14.33
CA LYS A 148 5.65 11.63 14.83
C LYS A 148 4.81 12.65 14.05
N PHE A 149 3.57 12.28 13.73
CA PHE A 149 2.61 13.20 13.13
C PHE A 149 2.39 14.40 14.05
N ASP A 150 2.37 15.60 13.46
CA ASP A 150 2.34 16.90 14.14
C ASP A 150 0.95 17.55 14.19
N GLY A 151 -0.04 16.97 13.48
CA GLY A 151 -1.44 17.40 13.56
C GLY A 151 -2.26 16.67 14.63
N ASP A 152 -3.53 17.03 14.71
CA ASP A 152 -4.47 16.44 15.67
C ASP A 152 -4.77 14.97 15.38
N LEU A 153 -4.89 14.18 16.45
CA LEU A 153 -5.28 12.78 16.36
C LEU A 153 -6.78 12.64 16.08
N ILE A 154 -7.20 11.47 15.59
CA ILE A 154 -8.61 11.17 15.36
C ILE A 154 -9.31 11.03 16.72
N GLU A 155 -10.24 11.93 17.02
CA GLU A 155 -11.06 11.87 18.23
C GLU A 155 -11.96 10.62 18.22
N ASN A 156 -12.11 9.97 19.38
CA ASN A 156 -13.02 8.84 19.55
C ASN A 156 -14.48 9.26 19.46
#